data_AF-A0A917PGY2-F1
#
_entry.id   AF-A0A917PGY2-F1
#
_cell.length_a   1.000
_cell.length_b   1.000
_cell.length_c   1.000
_cell.angle_alpha   90.00
_cell.angle_beta   90.00
_cell.angle_gamma   90.00
#
_symmetry.space_group_name_H-M   'P 1'
#
loop_
_entity.id
_entity.type
_entity.pdbx_description
1 polymer ?
#
loop_
_entity_poly.entity_id
_entity_poly.type
_entity_poly.pdbx_seq_one_letter_code
_entity_poly.pdbx_strand_id
1 'polypeptide(L)'
;MDFAPGEVLYREVETNTSGADIVAFLERLAQDADPACPTAVVCDRASVHTCALVAAEREGWKARGLILTFLPAYSPELNLMEGCWRQLKYHDLLKRFYEDKPQLRAAVEGASWGRAV
;
A
#
# COMPACT_ATOMS: atom_id res chain seq x y z
N MET A 1 14.20 0.15 13.40
CA MET A 1 13.83 0.34 11.98
C MET A 1 12.80 1.44 12.02
N ASP A 2 13.21 2.66 11.69
CA ASP A 2 12.32 3.81 11.72
C ASP A 2 11.43 3.71 10.48
N PHE A 3 10.26 3.11 10.65
CA PHE A 3 9.19 3.23 9.67
C PHE A 3 8.90 4.73 9.54
N ALA A 4 8.83 5.24 8.31
CA ALA A 4 8.44 6.62 8.04
C ALA A 4 7.24 7.01 8.94
N PRO A 5 7.14 8.29 9.38
CA PRO A 5 6.01 8.75 10.18
C PRO A 5 4.72 8.20 9.59
N GLY A 6 3.81 7.68 10.44
CA GLY A 6 2.69 6.78 10.11
C GLY A 6 1.60 7.33 9.17
N GLU A 7 2.00 8.04 8.12
CA GLU A 7 1.22 8.49 7.00
C GLU A 7 0.89 7.29 6.11
N VAL A 8 -0.39 7.06 5.88
CA VAL A 8 -0.85 6.08 4.91
C VAL A 8 -0.94 6.74 3.55
N LEU A 9 -0.26 6.18 2.55
CA LEU A 9 -0.46 6.54 1.15
C LEU A 9 -1.39 5.51 0.50
N TYR A 10 -2.40 5.98 -0.24
CA TYR A 10 -3.34 5.08 -0.89
C TYR A 10 -3.65 5.51 -2.32
N ARG A 11 -4.08 4.54 -3.13
CA ARG A 11 -4.68 4.77 -4.43
C ARG A 11 -5.99 4.02 -4.50
N GLU A 12 -7.03 4.67 -5.00
CA GLU A 12 -8.31 4.02 -5.21
C GLU A 12 -8.35 3.34 -6.58
N VAL A 13 -8.88 2.12 -6.60
CA VAL A 13 -9.14 1.37 -7.84
C VAL A 13 -10.61 0.95 -7.80
N GLU A 14 -11.37 1.29 -8.83
CA GLU A 14 -12.83 1.01 -8.84
C GLU A 14 -13.15 -0.47 -9.14
N THR A 15 -12.19 -1.15 -9.77
CA THR A 15 -12.21 -2.58 -10.12
C THR A 15 -11.26 -3.38 -9.23
N ASN A 16 -11.08 -4.67 -9.53
CA ASN A 16 -10.04 -5.47 -8.87
C ASN A 16 -8.66 -4.86 -9.13
N THR A 17 -7.83 -4.83 -8.08
CA THR A 17 -6.42 -4.44 -8.18
C THR A 17 -5.68 -5.44 -9.08
N SER A 18 -4.96 -4.90 -10.07
CA SER A 18 -4.14 -5.67 -10.99
C SER A 18 -2.64 -5.49 -10.70
N GLY A 19 -1.81 -6.32 -11.32
CA GLY A 19 -0.35 -6.12 -11.28
C GLY A 19 0.09 -4.78 -11.87
N ALA A 20 -0.64 -4.25 -12.85
CA ALA A 20 -0.35 -2.94 -13.44
C ALA A 20 -0.61 -1.80 -12.44
N ASP A 21 -1.66 -1.92 -11.63
CA ASP A 21 -1.94 -0.94 -10.57
C ASP A 21 -0.83 -0.92 -9.51
N ILE A 22 -0.32 -2.10 -9.15
CA ILE A 22 0.82 -2.23 -8.23
C ILE A 22 2.09 -1.61 -8.83
N VAL A 23 2.40 -1.89 -10.10
CA VAL A 23 3.55 -1.27 -10.79
C VAL A 23 3.41 0.26 -10.80
N ALA A 24 2.24 0.78 -11.15
CA ALA A 24 2.01 2.23 -11.19
C ALA A 24 2.14 2.89 -9.80
N PHE A 25 1.75 2.19 -8.74
CA PHE A 25 1.91 2.68 -7.37
C PHE A 25 3.38 2.64 -6.91
N LEU A 26 4.08 1.53 -7.13
CA LEU A 26 5.51 1.39 -6.79
C LEU A 26 6.39 2.33 -7.61
N GLU A 27 6.06 2.56 -8.88
CA GLU A 27 6.77 3.50 -9.74
C GLU A 27 6.65 4.93 -9.22
N ARG A 28 5.47 5.34 -8.74
CA ARG A 28 5.28 6.61 -8.04
C ARG A 28 6.23 6.67 -6.83
N LEU A 29 6.28 5.64 -5.99
CA LEU A 29 7.18 5.63 -4.83
C LEU A 29 8.66 5.70 -5.24
N ALA A 30 9.03 5.02 -6.34
CA ALA A 30 10.38 5.05 -6.87
C ALA A 30 10.80 6.43 -7.40
N GLN A 31 9.87 7.34 -7.70
CA GLN A 31 10.19 8.72 -8.12
C GLN A 31 10.78 9.55 -6.98
N ASP A 32 10.39 9.25 -5.75
CA ASP A 32 10.88 9.92 -4.55
C ASP A 32 11.99 9.11 -3.83
N ALA A 33 12.35 7.95 -4.37
CA ALA A 33 13.37 7.09 -3.78
C ALA A 33 14.79 7.65 -4.01
N ASP A 34 15.64 7.47 -3.00
CA ASP A 34 17.03 7.90 -3.02
C ASP A 34 17.95 6.67 -2.81
N PRO A 35 18.85 6.34 -3.74
CA PRO A 35 19.85 5.29 -3.53
C PRO A 35 20.76 5.53 -2.32
N ALA A 36 20.98 6.78 -1.90
CA ALA A 36 21.76 7.12 -0.71
C ALA A 36 20.98 6.88 0.60
N CYS A 37 19.64 6.84 0.53
CA CYS A 37 18.76 6.50 1.65
C CYS A 37 17.66 5.53 1.18
N PRO A 38 17.99 4.24 0.97
CA PRO A 38 17.06 3.30 0.37
C PRO A 38 15.77 3.12 1.15
N THR A 39 14.66 3.05 0.42
CA THR A 39 13.32 2.78 0.96
C THR A 39 12.96 1.31 0.77
N ALA A 40 12.69 0.60 1.85
CA ALA A 40 12.22 -0.78 1.80
C ALA A 40 10.68 -0.83 1.81
N VAL A 41 10.10 -1.43 0.78
CA VAL A 41 8.66 -1.71 0.70
C VAL A 41 8.44 -3.18 1.06
N VAL A 42 7.69 -3.42 2.14
CA VAL A 42 7.36 -4.76 2.62
C VAL A 42 5.96 -5.13 2.15
N CYS A 43 5.84 -6.17 1.32
CA CYS A 43 4.57 -6.67 0.82
C CYS A 43 4.25 -8.06 1.38
N ASP A 44 2.96 -8.40 1.44
CA ASP A 44 2.57 -9.80 1.53
C ASP A 44 2.82 -10.53 0.19
N ARG A 45 2.48 -11.82 0.13
CA ARG A 45 2.71 -12.65 -1.07
C ARG A 45 1.50 -12.72 -1.99
N ALA A 46 0.60 -11.73 -1.98
CA ALA A 46 -0.53 -11.71 -2.90
C ALA A 46 -0.05 -11.76 -4.36
N SER A 47 -0.81 -12.44 -5.22
CA SER A 47 -0.41 -12.70 -6.61
C SER A 47 -0.14 -11.43 -7.42
N VAL A 48 -0.81 -10.31 -7.07
CA VAL A 48 -0.58 -9.00 -7.70
C VAL A 48 0.79 -8.41 -7.38
N HIS A 49 1.36 -8.70 -6.20
CA HIS A 49 2.70 -8.25 -5.81
C HIS A 49 3.81 -9.19 -6.32
N THR A 50 3.49 -10.47 -6.55
CA THR A 50 4.46 -11.46 -7.06
C THR A 50 4.33 -11.71 -8.56
N CYS A 51 3.57 -10.90 -9.28
CA CYS A 51 3.31 -11.09 -10.71
C CYS A 51 4.53 -10.75 -11.58
N ALA A 52 4.51 -11.21 -12.83
CA ALA A 52 5.62 -10.99 -13.78
C ALA A 52 5.91 -9.50 -14.05
N LEU A 53 4.87 -8.65 -14.05
CA LEU A 53 5.03 -7.21 -14.26
C LEU A 53 5.88 -6.58 -13.15
N VAL A 54 5.56 -6.89 -11.88
CA VAL A 54 6.32 -6.40 -10.72
C VAL A 54 7.74 -6.97 -10.72
N ALA A 55 7.91 -8.24 -11.10
CA ALA A 55 9.22 -8.86 -11.18
C ALA A 55 10.13 -8.20 -12.23
N ALA A 56 9.56 -7.74 -13.36
CA ALA A 56 10.32 -7.10 -14.44
C ALA A 56 10.91 -5.75 -14.02
N GLU A 57 10.19 -4.96 -13.21
CA GLU A 57 10.61 -3.62 -12.79
C GLU A 57 11.52 -3.61 -11.54
N ARG A 58 11.58 -4.73 -10.81
CA ARG A 58 12.20 -4.80 -9.48
C ARG A 58 13.65 -4.32 -9.44
N GLU A 59 14.47 -4.71 -10.42
CA GLU A 59 15.87 -4.29 -10.45
C GLU A 59 16.02 -2.80 -10.81
N GLY A 60 15.13 -2.26 -11.65
CA GLY A 60 15.09 -0.84 -11.97
C GLY A 60 14.74 0.02 -10.76
N TRP A 61 13.73 -0.39 -9.98
CA TRP A 61 13.38 0.26 -8.72
C TRP A 61 14.50 0.16 -7.68
N LYS A 62 15.14 -1.00 -7.57
CA LYS A 62 16.26 -1.20 -6.66
C LYS A 62 17.43 -0.28 -6.98
N ALA A 63 17.75 -0.08 -8.26
CA ALA A 63 18.79 0.87 -8.69
C ALA A 63 18.47 2.33 -8.30
N ARG A 64 17.17 2.66 -8.17
CA ARG A 64 16.68 3.97 -7.70
C ARG A 64 16.53 4.05 -6.18
N GLY A 65 16.90 3.01 -5.44
CA GLY A 65 16.81 2.98 -3.98
C GLY A 65 15.47 2.47 -3.43
N LEU A 66 14.54 1.99 -4.26
CA LEU A 66 13.30 1.35 -3.80
C LEU A 66 13.45 -0.18 -3.79
N ILE A 67 13.46 -0.77 -2.60
CA ILE A 67 13.74 -2.20 -2.40
C ILE A 67 12.45 -2.92 -2.03
N LEU A 68 11.97 -3.80 -2.91
CA LEU A 68 10.81 -4.65 -2.65
C LEU A 68 11.21 -5.93 -1.89
N THR A 69 10.62 -6.13 -0.71
CA THR A 69 10.76 -7.31 0.14
C THR A 69 9.40 -7.91 0.48
N PHE A 70 9.39 -9.20 0.84
CA PHE A 70 8.17 -9.96 1.05
C PHE A 70 8.14 -10.63 2.41
N LEU A 71 6.98 -10.58 3.06
CA LEU A 71 6.71 -11.34 4.27
C LEU A 71 6.70 -12.86 3.98
N PRO A 72 6.92 -13.71 5.01
CA PRO A 72 6.60 -15.12 4.93
C PRO A 72 5.12 -15.34 4.55
N ALA A 73 4.85 -16.47 3.90
CA ALA A 73 3.48 -16.81 3.54
C ALA A 73 2.61 -16.97 4.79
N TYR A 74 1.38 -16.44 4.74
CA TYR A 74 0.39 -16.53 5.82
C TYR A 74 0.83 -15.93 7.16
N SER A 75 1.58 -14.82 7.13
CA SER A 75 2.01 -14.06 8.32
C SER A 75 1.33 -12.68 8.44
N PRO A 76 -0.01 -12.61 8.59
CA PRO A 76 -0.73 -11.34 8.74
C PRO A 76 -0.32 -10.56 10.00
N GLU A 77 0.14 -11.24 11.05
CA GLU A 77 0.67 -10.63 12.28
C GLU A 77 1.92 -9.78 12.06
N LEU A 78 2.66 -10.02 10.97
CA LEU A 78 3.83 -9.24 10.57
C LEU A 78 3.47 -8.09 9.62
N ASN A 79 2.24 -8.05 9.10
CA ASN A 79 1.80 -7.00 8.20
C ASN A 79 1.23 -5.80 8.98
N LEU A 80 2.03 -4.75 9.12
CA LEU A 80 1.63 -3.53 9.83
C LEU A 80 0.36 -2.88 9.26
N MET A 81 0.10 -3.04 7.96
CA MET A 81 -1.12 -2.53 7.33
C MET A 81 -2.38 -3.17 7.90
N GLU A 82 -2.35 -4.42 8.38
CA GLU A 82 -3.50 -5.05 9.04
C GLU A 82 -3.92 -4.31 10.31
N GLY A 83 -2.94 -3.83 11.07
CA GLY A 83 -3.18 -2.99 12.26
C GLY A 83 -3.85 -1.67 11.88
N CYS A 84 -3.34 -1.03 10.83
CA CYS A 84 -3.91 0.21 10.31
C CYS A 84 -5.37 -0.05 9.85
N TRP A 85 -5.62 -1.07 9.02
CA TRP A 85 -6.97 -1.35 8.51
C TRP A 85 -7.97 -1.64 9.62
N ARG A 86 -7.51 -2.29 10.70
CA ARG A 86 -8.33 -2.51 11.90
C ARG A 86 -8.65 -1.18 12.59
N GLN A 87 -7.68 -0.27 12.72
CA GLN A 87 -7.94 1.06 13.28
C GLN A 87 -9.03 1.80 12.51
N LEU A 88 -8.89 1.89 11.17
CA LEU A 88 -9.87 2.54 10.30
C LEU A 88 -11.26 1.92 10.46
N LYS A 89 -11.37 0.60 10.26
CA LYS A 89 -12.66 -0.10 10.22
C LYS A 89 -13.38 -0.09 11.56
N TYR A 90 -12.64 -0.13 12.67
CA TYR A 90 -13.23 -0.34 13.99
C TYR A 90 -13.34 0.91 14.85
N HIS A 91 -12.54 1.93 14.58
CA HIS A 91 -12.46 3.11 15.45
C HIS A 91 -12.70 4.41 14.69
N ASP A 92 -12.16 4.55 13.48
CA ASP A 92 -12.20 5.84 12.78
C ASP A 92 -13.49 6.01 11.93
N LEU A 93 -14.02 4.90 11.39
CA LEU A 93 -15.30 4.92 10.68
C LEU A 93 -16.49 4.90 11.65
N LEU A 94 -17.30 5.96 11.61
CA LEU A 94 -18.48 6.15 12.48
C LEU A 94 -19.61 5.14 12.19
N LYS A 95 -19.69 4.63 10.96
CA LYS A 95 -20.68 3.64 10.55
C LYS A 95 -19.98 2.35 10.12
N ARG A 96 -20.65 1.22 10.38
CA ARG A 96 -20.23 -0.11 9.93
C ARG A 96 -20.81 -0.50 8.58
N PHE A 97 -21.83 0.23 8.12
CA PHE A 97 -22.55 -0.01 6.89
C PHE A 97 -22.70 1.29 6.12
N TYR A 98 -22.51 1.20 4.80
CA TYR A 98 -22.68 2.28 3.84
C TYR A 98 -23.47 1.72 2.66
N GLU A 99 -24.41 2.50 2.12
CA GLU A 99 -25.35 2.02 1.11
C GLU A 99 -24.69 1.85 -0.26
N ASP A 100 -23.68 2.67 -0.56
CA ASP A 100 -22.95 2.68 -1.82
C ASP A 100 -21.47 3.03 -1.63
N LYS A 101 -20.68 2.84 -2.70
CA LYS A 101 -19.25 3.16 -2.71
C LYS A 101 -18.97 4.66 -2.44
N PRO A 102 -19.70 5.63 -3.05
CA PRO A 102 -19.51 7.05 -2.75
C PRO A 102 -19.66 7.40 -1.26
N GLN A 103 -20.66 6.86 -0.56
CA GLN A 103 -20.83 7.08 0.87
C GLN A 103 -19.64 6.55 1.68
N LEU A 104 -19.14 5.35 1.34
CA LEU A 104 -17.95 4.79 1.99
C LEU A 104 -16.71 5.65 1.71
N ARG A 105 -16.51 6.09 0.47
CA ARG A 105 -15.38 6.95 0.07
C ARG A 105 -15.34 8.23 0.89
N ALA A 106 -16.46 8.95 0.97
CA ALA A 106 -16.58 10.17 1.76
C ALA A 106 -16.28 9.93 3.25
N ALA A 107 -16.66 8.76 3.78
CA ALA A 107 -16.37 8.40 5.17
C ALA A 107 -14.88 8.11 5.42
N VAL A 108 -14.20 7.42 4.48
CA VAL A 108 -12.75 7.18 4.57
C VAL A 108 -11.97 8.50 4.46
N GLU A 109 -12.36 9.38 3.54
CA GLU A 109 -11.77 10.72 3.40
C GLU A 109 -11.96 11.56 4.67
N GLY A 110 -13.17 11.57 5.23
CA GLY A 110 -13.48 12.28 6.48
C GLY A 110 -12.72 11.75 7.71
N ALA A 111 -12.34 10.47 7.70
CA ALA A 111 -11.54 9.86 8.76
C ALA A 111 -10.06 10.31 8.75
N SER A 112 -9.63 11.09 7.75
CA SER A 112 -8.23 11.54 7.60
C SER A 112 -7.21 10.38 7.64
N TRP A 113 -7.62 9.22 7.11
CA TRP A 113 -6.89 7.96 7.16
C TRP A 113 -5.52 8.03 6.49
N GLY A 114 -5.40 8.81 5.41
CA GLY A 114 -4.19 8.87 4.61
C GLY A 114 -4.29 9.88 3.48
N ARG A 115 -3.26 9.90 2.64
CA ARG A 115 -3.16 10.77 1.48
C ARG A 115 -3.22 9.96 0.18
N ALA A 116 -4.03 10.43 -0.77
CA ALA A 116 -4.11 9.84 -2.10
C ALA A 116 -2.83 10.12 -2.92
N VAL A 117 -2.33 9.12 -3.65
CA VAL A 117 -1.13 9.19 -4.51
C VAL A 117 -1.25 8.40 -5.83
#